data_AF-A0AAE0AY21-F1
#
_entry.id   AF-A0AAE0AY21-F1
#
_cell.length_a   1.000
_cell.length_b   1.000
_cell.length_c   1.000
_cell.angle_alpha   90.00
_cell.angle_beta   90.00
_cell.angle_gamma   90.00
#
_symmetry.space_group_name_H-M   'P 1'
#
loop_
_entity.id
_entity.type
_entity.pdbx_description
1 polymer ?
#
loop_
_entity_poly.entity_id
_entity_poly.type
_entity_poly.pdbx_seq_one_letter_code
_entity_poly.pdbx_strand_id
1 'polypeptide(L)'
;MLWVVTEFVNEHSYKLSHGNHTQFLRSYLNVKDCDIAQVQSLRSVGMKTSQVMDHILDQSGSYVAIGHTRKDLQNRLDTIHRSASHNPNVDSIIFYITGKSKLDPGFFFRYTILKDGSIGNLFWFDAMSRYD
;
A
#
# COMPACT_ATOMS: atom_id res chain seq x y z
N MET A 1 26.22 25.13 -18.14
CA MET A 1 25.08 25.55 -18.99
C MET A 1 24.02 26.14 -18.08
N LEU A 2 23.52 27.34 -18.37
CA LEU A 2 22.47 28.00 -17.60
C LEU A 2 21.15 27.84 -18.36
N TRP A 3 20.12 27.33 -17.68
CA TRP A 3 18.78 27.31 -18.25
C TRP A 3 18.14 28.68 -18.07
N VAL A 4 17.68 29.28 -19.16
CA VAL A 4 16.97 30.56 -19.17
C VAL A 4 15.60 30.34 -19.78
N VAL A 5 14.55 30.77 -19.08
CA VAL A 5 13.17 30.74 -19.60
C VAL A 5 13.03 31.86 -20.62
N THR A 6 12.73 31.52 -21.87
CA THR A 6 12.62 32.48 -22.98
C THR A 6 11.19 32.97 -23.21
N GLU A 7 10.19 32.21 -22.78
CA GLU A 7 8.78 32.51 -23.04
C GLU A 7 7.90 31.92 -21.92
N PHE A 8 6.88 32.66 -21.51
CA PHE A 8 5.84 32.21 -20.59
C PHE A 8 4.47 32.72 -21.06
N VAL A 9 3.59 31.81 -21.46
CA VAL A 9 2.22 32.12 -21.88
C VAL A 9 1.26 31.76 -20.75
N ASN A 10 0.58 32.77 -20.21
CA ASN A 10 -0.35 32.62 -19.07
C ASN A 10 -1.82 32.50 -19.51
N GLU A 11 -2.09 32.58 -20.81
CA GLU A 11 -3.44 32.50 -21.36
C GLU A 11 -3.84 31.03 -21.55
N HIS A 12 -5.03 30.68 -21.08
CA HIS A 12 -5.57 29.34 -21.19
C HIS A 12 -6.91 29.36 -21.92
N SER A 13 -7.14 28.36 -22.79
CA SER A 13 -8.41 28.16 -23.48
C SER A 13 -9.52 27.58 -22.59
N TYR A 14 -9.22 27.32 -21.32
CA TYR A 14 -10.15 26.75 -20.34
C TYR A 14 -9.87 27.27 -18.94
N LYS A 15 -10.86 27.15 -18.05
CA LYS A 15 -10.73 27.53 -16.65
C LYS A 15 -9.78 26.58 -15.93
N LEU A 16 -8.75 27.11 -15.30
CA LEU A 16 -7.84 26.33 -14.47
C LEU A 16 -8.58 25.65 -13.31
N SER A 17 -8.08 24.48 -12.91
CA SER A 17 -8.61 23.77 -11.75
C SER A 17 -8.48 24.62 -10.49
N HIS A 18 -9.54 24.71 -9.70
CA HIS A 18 -9.49 25.43 -8.44
C HIS A 18 -8.52 24.75 -7.47
N GLY A 19 -7.89 25.54 -6.59
CA GLY A 19 -6.88 25.04 -5.64
C GLY A 19 -7.38 23.97 -4.68
N ASN A 20 -8.69 23.88 -4.46
CA ASN A 20 -9.34 22.82 -3.67
C ASN A 20 -9.48 21.48 -4.43
N HIS A 21 -9.16 21.43 -5.72
CA HIS A 21 -9.16 20.21 -6.54
C HIS A 21 -7.75 19.64 -6.77
N THR A 22 -6.72 20.26 -6.17
CA THR A 22 -5.33 19.82 -6.32
C THR A 22 -5.12 18.36 -5.91
N GLN A 23 -5.84 17.89 -4.89
CA GLN A 23 -5.88 16.49 -4.45
C GLN A 23 -6.34 15.48 -5.51
N PHE A 24 -6.87 15.93 -6.65
CA PHE A 24 -7.25 15.07 -7.79
C PHE A 24 -6.27 15.18 -8.96
N LEU A 25 -5.33 16.12 -8.92
CA LEU A 25 -4.31 16.30 -9.95
C LEU A 25 -3.17 15.33 -9.71
N ARG A 26 -2.81 14.53 -10.71
CA ARG A 26 -1.77 13.49 -10.60
C ARG A 26 -0.43 14.01 -10.08
N SER A 27 -0.04 15.24 -10.43
CA SER A 27 1.21 15.89 -10.00
C SER A 27 1.21 16.26 -8.51
N TYR A 28 0.04 16.30 -7.87
CA TYR A 28 -0.16 16.62 -6.46
C TYR A 28 -0.48 15.39 -5.61
N LEU A 29 -0.63 14.20 -6.20
CA LEU A 29 -0.90 12.92 -5.50
C LEU A 29 0.35 12.36 -4.81
N ASN A 30 1.01 13.16 -3.99
CA ASN A 30 2.16 12.73 -3.21
C ASN A 30 1.72 12.37 -1.80
N VAL A 31 1.74 11.06 -1.51
CA VAL A 31 1.58 10.56 -0.14
C VAL A 31 2.84 10.91 0.64
N LYS A 32 2.69 11.64 1.74
CA LYS A 32 3.83 12.07 2.55
C LYS A 32 4.42 10.87 3.30
N ASP A 33 5.74 10.86 3.50
CA ASP A 33 6.40 9.77 4.23
C ASP A 33 5.94 9.70 5.69
N CYS A 34 5.52 10.82 6.30
CA CYS A 34 4.93 10.83 7.64
C CYS A 34 3.63 10.03 7.71
N ASP A 35 2.77 10.16 6.70
CA ASP A 35 1.49 9.45 6.62
C ASP A 35 1.74 7.94 6.45
N ILE A 36 2.76 7.57 5.68
CA ILE A 36 3.20 6.17 5.54
C ILE A 36 3.71 5.62 6.87
N ALA A 37 4.55 6.38 7.59
CA ALA A 37 5.08 5.98 8.89
C ALA A 37 3.96 5.81 9.93
N GLN A 38 2.98 6.72 9.92
CA GLN A 38 1.81 6.63 10.80
C GLN A 38 0.96 5.39 10.50
N VAL A 39 0.75 5.08 9.21
CA VAL A 39 0.09 3.83 8.80
C VAL A 39 0.83 2.60 9.30
N GLN A 40 2.16 2.56 9.16
CA GLN A 40 2.96 1.43 9.64
C GLN A 40 2.87 1.28 11.17
N SER A 41 2.97 2.38 11.91
CA SER A 41 2.87 2.39 13.37
C SER A 41 1.49 1.91 13.84
N LEU A 42 0.41 2.45 13.31
CA LEU A 42 -0.95 2.11 13.76
C LEU A 42 -1.41 0.72 13.28
N ARG A 43 -0.92 0.24 12.13
CA ARG A 43 -1.13 -1.16 11.72
C ARG A 43 -0.45 -2.15 12.67
N SER A 44 0.69 -1.79 13.29
CA SER A 44 1.37 -2.66 14.24
C SER A 44 0.54 -2.97 15.50
N VAL A 45 -0.39 -2.08 15.86
CA VAL A 45 -1.34 -2.26 16.96
C VAL A 45 -2.72 -2.75 16.49
N GLY A 46 -2.83 -3.19 15.24
CA GLY A 46 -4.03 -3.84 14.68
C GLY A 46 -5.04 -2.91 14.01
N MET A 47 -4.75 -1.61 13.85
CA MET A 47 -5.67 -0.72 13.12
C MET A 47 -5.67 -1.02 11.62
N LYS A 48 -6.86 -0.98 11.01
CA LYS A 48 -7.01 -1.07 9.56
C LYS A 48 -6.54 0.22 8.90
N THR A 49 -5.95 0.14 7.71
CA THR A 49 -5.52 1.31 6.92
C THR A 49 -6.65 2.33 6.72
N SER A 50 -7.90 1.88 6.60
CA SER A 50 -9.07 2.78 6.51
C SER A 50 -9.23 3.65 7.75
N GLN A 51 -9.08 3.06 8.94
CA GLN A 51 -9.18 3.75 10.23
C GLN A 51 -8.00 4.70 10.44
N VAL A 52 -6.80 4.32 9.98
CA VAL A 52 -5.65 5.22 10.01
C VAL A 52 -5.89 6.42 9.09
N MET A 53 -6.49 6.22 7.92
CA MET A 53 -6.85 7.34 7.04
C MET A 53 -7.89 8.27 7.65
N ASP A 54 -8.89 7.75 8.34
CA ASP A 54 -9.87 8.58 9.05
C ASP A 54 -9.16 9.37 10.16
N HIS A 55 -8.22 8.76 10.86
CA HIS A 55 -7.42 9.44 11.89
C HIS A 55 -6.50 10.55 11.32
N ILE A 56 -5.84 10.31 10.18
CA ILE A 56 -5.03 11.33 9.48
C ILE A 56 -5.92 12.49 9.03
N LEU A 57 -7.14 12.18 8.56
CA LEU A 57 -8.12 13.18 8.18
C LEU A 57 -8.57 14.03 9.36
N ASP A 58 -8.87 13.40 10.50
CA ASP A 58 -9.26 14.10 11.73
C ASP A 58 -8.13 15.02 12.23
N GLN A 59 -6.87 14.58 12.14
CA GLN A 59 -5.70 15.39 12.50
C GLN A 59 -5.47 16.57 11.55
N SER A 60 -5.69 16.35 10.24
CA SER A 60 -5.43 17.36 9.21
C SER A 60 -6.61 18.32 9.00
N GLY A 61 -7.80 17.96 9.47
CA GLY A 61 -9.03 18.74 9.36
C GLY A 61 -9.68 18.77 7.97
N SER A 62 -8.98 18.33 6.92
CA SER A 62 -9.55 18.21 5.57
C SER A 62 -8.67 17.38 4.62
N TYR A 63 -9.27 16.79 3.59
CA TYR A 63 -8.53 16.14 2.50
C TYR A 63 -7.61 17.09 1.73
N VAL A 64 -7.98 18.37 1.63
CA VAL A 64 -7.16 19.39 0.97
C VAL A 64 -5.84 19.58 1.73
N ALA A 65 -5.86 19.52 3.06
CA ALA A 65 -4.66 19.63 3.89
C ALA A 65 -3.78 18.36 3.86
N ILE A 66 -4.39 17.18 3.71
CA ILE A 66 -3.69 15.90 3.54
C ILE A 66 -2.94 15.91 2.20
N GLY A 67 -3.60 16.38 1.14
CA GLY A 67 -3.02 16.50 -0.20
C GLY A 67 -3.07 15.20 -1.03
N HIS A 68 -3.66 14.13 -0.51
CA HIS A 68 -3.86 12.89 -1.23
C HIS A 68 -5.19 12.22 -0.84
N THR A 69 -5.69 11.35 -1.71
CA THR A 69 -6.90 10.57 -1.45
C THR A 69 -6.57 9.29 -0.68
N ARG A 70 -7.61 8.60 -0.19
CA ARG A 70 -7.51 7.23 0.33
C ARG A 70 -6.94 6.25 -0.70
N LYS A 71 -7.30 6.43 -1.98
CA LYS A 71 -6.82 5.56 -3.06
C LYS A 71 -5.32 5.73 -3.31
N ASP A 72 -4.81 6.96 -3.19
CA ASP A 72 -3.37 7.23 -3.37
C ASP A 72 -2.54 6.58 -2.28
N LEU A 73 -2.98 6.68 -1.02
CA LEU A 73 -2.31 5.97 0.08
C LEU A 73 -2.29 4.47 -0.20
N GLN A 74 -3.43 3.89 -0.58
CA GLN A 74 -3.50 2.45 -0.84
C GLN A 74 -2.55 2.04 -1.98
N ASN A 75 -2.56 2.77 -3.10
CA ASN A 75 -1.67 2.52 -4.23
C ASN A 75 -0.19 2.62 -3.82
N ARG A 76 0.16 3.59 -2.97
CA ARG A 76 1.53 3.78 -2.46
C ARG A 76 1.94 2.61 -1.58
N LEU A 77 1.08 2.19 -0.65
CA LEU A 77 1.32 1.03 0.21
C LEU A 77 1.46 -0.24 -0.63
N ASP A 78 0.59 -0.47 -1.61
CA ASP A 78 0.68 -1.63 -2.51
C ASP A 78 1.98 -1.61 -3.34
N THR A 79 2.47 -0.44 -3.70
CA THR A 79 3.76 -0.27 -4.37
C THR A 79 4.92 -0.64 -3.42
N ILE A 80 4.91 -0.13 -2.19
CA ILE A 80 5.90 -0.47 -1.15
C ILE A 80 5.89 -1.96 -0.86
N HIS A 81 4.70 -2.55 -0.73
CA HIS A 81 4.53 -3.98 -0.50
C HIS A 81 5.08 -4.79 -1.67
N ARG A 82 4.81 -4.40 -2.93
CA ARG A 82 5.37 -5.07 -4.11
C ARG A 82 6.87 -4.91 -4.23
N SER A 83 7.43 -3.75 -3.88
CA SER A 83 8.88 -3.54 -3.90
C SER A 83 9.60 -4.30 -2.76
N ALA A 84 8.98 -4.38 -1.58
CA ALA A 84 9.48 -5.19 -0.46
C ALA A 84 9.31 -6.69 -0.75
N SER A 85 8.26 -7.05 -1.48
CA SER A 85 8.03 -8.38 -2.06
C SER A 85 8.80 -8.52 -3.37
N HIS A 86 10.08 -8.12 -3.38
CA HIS A 86 11.02 -8.62 -4.36
C HIS A 86 11.06 -10.14 -4.19
N ASN A 87 10.18 -10.79 -4.96
CA ASN A 87 9.85 -12.21 -5.01
C ASN A 87 10.29 -12.97 -3.75
N PRO A 88 9.46 -13.10 -2.69
CA PRO A 88 9.87 -13.91 -1.54
C PRO A 88 10.28 -15.27 -2.09
N ASN A 89 11.58 -15.58 -1.98
CA ASN A 89 12.10 -16.85 -2.46
C ASN A 89 11.19 -17.95 -1.90
N VAL A 90 10.95 -18.99 -2.68
CA VAL A 90 10.10 -20.13 -2.31
C VAL A 90 10.42 -20.62 -0.89
N ASP A 91 11.70 -20.60 -0.52
CA ASP A 91 12.18 -20.92 0.83
C ASP A 91 11.57 -20.04 1.93
N SER A 92 11.45 -18.73 1.70
CA SER A 92 10.84 -17.79 2.65
C SER A 92 9.35 -18.06 2.84
N ILE A 93 8.64 -18.41 1.76
CA ILE A 93 7.22 -18.76 1.82
C ILE A 93 7.04 -20.07 2.59
N ILE A 94 7.84 -21.09 2.27
CA ILE A 94 7.81 -22.39 2.95
C ILE A 94 8.15 -22.22 4.44
N PHE A 95 9.17 -21.43 4.77
CA PHE A 95 9.57 -21.18 6.15
C PHE A 95 8.45 -20.53 6.96
N TYR A 96 7.81 -19.49 6.41
CA TYR A 96 6.70 -18.81 7.06
C TYR A 96 5.51 -19.75 7.31
N ILE A 97 5.07 -20.48 6.28
CA ILE A 97 3.90 -21.36 6.36
C ILE A 97 4.17 -22.56 7.29
N THR A 98 5.39 -23.09 7.27
CA THR A 98 5.83 -24.12 8.23
C THR A 98 5.90 -23.59 9.66
N GLY A 99 6.30 -22.33 9.84
CA GLY A 99 6.26 -21.66 11.14
C GLY A 99 4.83 -21.52 11.66
N LYS A 100 3.89 -21.14 10.78
CA LYS A 100 2.46 -21.06 11.11
C LYS A 100 1.87 -22.42 11.52
N SER A 101 2.18 -23.50 10.81
CA SER A 101 1.67 -24.83 11.16
C SER A 101 2.19 -25.37 12.51
N LYS A 102 3.33 -24.87 12.99
CA LYS A 102 3.86 -25.21 14.32
C LYS A 102 3.14 -24.46 15.44
N LEU A 103 2.65 -23.25 15.17
CA LEU A 103 1.98 -22.40 16.16
C LEU A 103 0.49 -22.70 16.28
N ASP A 104 -0.14 -23.14 15.19
CA ASP A 104 -1.54 -23.51 15.15
C ASP A 104 -1.69 -24.99 14.74
N PRO A 105 -2.00 -25.91 15.67
CA PRO A 105 -2.23 -27.32 15.37
C PRO A 105 -3.38 -27.56 14.39
N GLY A 106 -4.28 -26.58 14.23
CA GLY A 106 -5.38 -26.66 13.27
C GLY A 106 -5.05 -26.15 11.87
N PHE A 107 -3.88 -25.55 11.70
CA PHE A 107 -3.42 -25.02 10.44
C PHE A 107 -2.93 -26.14 9.52
N PHE A 108 -3.50 -26.19 8.32
CA PHE A 108 -3.12 -27.14 7.28
C PHE A 108 -2.70 -26.40 6.02
N PHE A 109 -1.72 -26.95 5.32
CA PHE A 109 -1.33 -26.43 4.02
C PHE A 109 -0.75 -27.53 3.11
N ARG A 110 -0.83 -27.30 1.81
CA ARG A 110 -0.15 -28.07 0.75
C ARG A 110 0.31 -27.12 -0.33
N TYR A 111 1.45 -27.45 -0.94
CA TYR A 111 1.97 -26.70 -2.06
C TYR A 111 2.63 -27.61 -3.10
N THR A 112 2.79 -27.10 -4.32
CA THR A 112 3.61 -27.74 -5.36
C THR A 112 4.78 -26.84 -5.73
N ILE A 113 5.91 -27.45 -6.08
CA ILE A 113 7.07 -26.76 -6.65
C ILE A 113 7.13 -27.09 -8.14
N LEU A 114 7.25 -26.05 -8.95
CA LEU A 114 7.40 -26.16 -10.40
C LEU A 114 8.86 -26.51 -10.76
N LYS A 115 9.09 -26.89 -12.02
CA LYS A 115 10.42 -27.33 -12.48
C LYS A 115 11.50 -26.25 -12.39
N ASP A 116 11.11 -24.98 -12.39
CA ASP A 116 12.00 -23.82 -12.26
C ASP A 116 12.28 -23.45 -10.79
N GLY A 117 11.80 -24.25 -9.84
CA GLY A 117 11.97 -24.01 -8.41
C GLY A 117 10.98 -23.00 -7.82
N SER A 118 10.04 -22.47 -8.61
CA SER A 118 8.98 -21.59 -8.12
C SER A 118 7.81 -22.36 -7.47
N ILE A 119 7.01 -21.71 -6.62
CA ILE A 119 5.77 -22.30 -6.11
C ILE A 119 4.72 -22.28 -7.22
N GLY A 120 4.09 -23.44 -7.44
CA GLY A 120 2.93 -23.57 -8.32
C GLY A 120 1.64 -23.26 -7.56
N ASN A 121 1.00 -24.29 -7.03
CA ASN A 121 -0.23 -24.16 -6.26
C ASN A 121 0.09 -24.08 -4.78
N LEU A 122 -0.62 -23.23 -4.04
CA LEU A 122 -0.61 -23.18 -2.57
C LEU A 122 -2.05 -23.22 -2.05
N PHE A 123 -2.36 -24.20 -1.24
CA PHE A 123 -3.64 -24.36 -0.55
C PHE A 123 -3.40 -24.37 0.95
N TRP A 124 -4.20 -23.61 1.71
CA TRP A 124 -4.08 -23.57 3.17
C TRP A 124 -5.43 -23.23 3.81
N PHE A 125 -5.57 -23.60 5.09
CA PHE A 125 -6.65 -23.17 5.96
C PHE A 125 -6.15 -23.18 7.41
N ASP A 126 -6.67 -22.27 8.23
CA ASP A 126 -6.36 -22.22 9.67
C ASP A 126 -7.40 -22.99 10.50
N ALA A 127 -7.16 -23.09 11.81
CA ALA A 127 -8.09 -23.78 12.70
C ALA A 127 -9.52 -23.20 12.65
N MET A 128 -9.65 -21.89 12.42
CA MET A 128 -10.91 -21.17 12.41
C MET A 128 -11.74 -21.50 11.17
N SER A 129 -11.08 -21.63 10.03
CA SER A 129 -11.68 -21.95 8.73
C SER A 129 -12.31 -23.36 8.66
N ARG A 130 -12.15 -24.20 9.71
CA ARG A 130 -12.82 -25.51 9.82
C ARG A 130 -14.21 -25.44 10.44
N TYR A 131 -14.55 -24.31 11.06
CA TYR A 131 -15.85 -24.09 11.71
C TYR A 131 -16.83 -23.32 10.84
N ASP A 132 -16.41 -22.89 9.65
CA ASP A 132 -17.23 -22.29 8.59
C ASP A 132 -17.70 -23.36 7.60
#